data_AF-A0A1F5PLD0-F1
#
_entry.id   AF-A0A1F5PLD0-F1
#
_cell.length_a   1.000
_cell.length_b   1.000
_cell.length_c   1.000
_cell.angle_alpha   90.00
_cell.angle_beta   90.00
_cell.angle_gamma   90.00
#
_symmetry.space_group_name_H-M   'P 1'
#
loop_
_entity.id
_entity.type
_entity.pdbx_description
1 polymer ?
#
loop_
_entity_poly.entity_id
_entity_poly.type
_entity_poly.pdbx_seq_one_letter_code
_entity_poly.pdbx_strand_id
1 'polypeptide(L)'
;MKRNNQIGQSLIETIIAIFVLTTALTTGLSLAIYAFSSSSLTQNEIVAANLAREGIEVVRMMRDSNWLAGDVKGSSWDLTACSDISGKLCFPKAYQKVPSHNNYDLNSGNQRLVFNSSNNTWDLNNGNNYYLYLQSDGTYSGSANGTSTFARMINLSFNSASPYTNQNSNQELIIKSVVAWQGKNCTAFNSNQDLINLVTPCKITVEEHLTNWKDYK
;
A
#
# COMPACT_ATOMS: atom_id res chain seq x y z
N MET A 1 -3.00 7.79 77.80
CA MET A 1 -2.31 7.94 76.51
C MET A 1 -2.04 6.56 75.94
N LYS A 2 -2.67 6.17 74.82
CA LYS A 2 -2.36 4.91 74.11
C LYS A 2 -0.98 5.07 73.45
N ARG A 3 -0.02 4.25 73.85
CA ARG A 3 1.32 4.21 73.27
C ARG A 3 1.24 3.41 71.97
N ASN A 4 1.33 4.08 70.82
CA ASN A 4 1.43 3.40 69.53
C ASN A 4 2.79 2.70 69.47
N ASN A 5 2.78 1.37 69.57
CA ASN A 5 3.99 0.56 69.47
C ASN A 5 4.42 0.55 67.99
N GLN A 6 5.43 1.34 67.63
CA GLN A 6 6.00 1.30 66.29
C GLN A 6 6.92 0.09 66.19
N ILE A 7 6.45 -0.92 65.47
CA ILE A 7 7.17 -2.16 65.23
C ILE A 7 8.24 -1.86 64.18
N GLY A 8 9.51 -2.12 64.49
CA GLY A 8 10.61 -1.95 63.53
C GLY A 8 10.50 -2.94 62.37
N GLN A 9 10.88 -2.52 61.17
CA GLN A 9 10.92 -3.37 59.97
C GLN A 9 11.95 -4.49 60.15
N SER A 10 11.58 -5.74 59.85
CA SER A 10 12.49 -6.87 59.96
C SER A 10 13.42 -6.98 58.74
N LEU A 11 14.61 -7.57 58.90
CA LEU A 11 15.53 -7.81 57.78
C LEU A 11 14.90 -8.70 56.69
N ILE A 12 14.05 -9.66 57.08
CA ILE A 12 13.39 -10.53 56.11
C ILE A 12 12.32 -9.78 55.32
N GLU A 13 11.64 -8.80 55.92
CA GLU A 13 10.66 -7.94 55.26
C GLU A 13 11.31 -7.08 54.17
N THR A 14 12.51 -6.55 54.42
CA THR A 14 13.24 -5.77 53.40
C THR A 14 13.74 -6.63 52.24
N ILE A 15 14.19 -7.87 52.51
CA ILE A 15 14.58 -8.83 51.46
C ILE A 15 13.38 -9.17 50.57
N ILE A 16 12.22 -9.44 51.16
CA ILE A 16 10.99 -9.72 50.43
C ILE A 16 10.55 -8.47 49.62
N ALA A 17 10.64 -7.27 50.22
CA ALA A 17 10.30 -6.02 49.53
C ALA A 17 11.20 -5.78 48.30
N ILE A 18 12.51 -6.02 48.42
CA ILE A 18 13.45 -5.91 47.29
C ILE A 18 13.16 -6.97 46.22
N PHE A 19 12.83 -8.19 46.62
CA PHE A 19 12.44 -9.26 45.68
C PHE A 19 11.19 -8.89 44.88
N VAL A 20 10.14 -8.40 45.55
CA VAL A 20 8.91 -7.94 44.88
C VAL A 20 9.21 -6.74 43.98
N LEU A 21 10.00 -5.77 44.46
CA LEU A 21 10.37 -4.59 43.69
C LEU A 21 11.15 -4.95 42.42
N THR A 22 12.17 -5.79 42.54
CA THR A 22 12.98 -6.22 41.39
C THR A 22 12.16 -7.01 40.39
N THR A 23 11.27 -7.90 40.85
CA THR A 23 10.35 -8.64 39.97
C THR A 23 9.38 -7.70 39.25
N ALA A 24 8.80 -6.72 39.94
CA ALA A 24 7.90 -5.74 39.32
C ALA A 24 8.63 -4.90 38.25
N LEU A 25 9.86 -4.47 38.54
CA LEU A 25 10.68 -3.69 37.60
C LEU A 25 11.07 -4.48 36.35
N THR A 26 11.51 -5.73 36.49
CA THR A 26 11.89 -6.56 35.34
C THR A 26 10.68 -6.88 34.44
N THR A 27 9.53 -7.16 35.05
CA THR A 27 8.29 -7.43 34.31
C THR A 27 7.83 -6.18 33.56
N GLY A 28 7.81 -5.02 34.23
CA GLY A 28 7.45 -3.75 33.62
C GLY A 28 8.36 -3.35 32.46
N LEU A 29 9.68 -3.53 32.62
CA LEU A 29 10.65 -3.24 31.56
C LEU A 29 10.48 -4.18 30.36
N SER A 30 10.26 -5.47 30.60
CA SER A 30 10.05 -6.46 29.53
C SER A 30 8.82 -6.13 28.70
N LEU A 31 7.72 -5.72 29.36
CA LEU A 31 6.50 -5.28 28.68
C LEU A 31 6.73 -4.00 27.87
N ALA A 32 7.46 -3.02 28.42
CA ALA A 32 7.79 -1.80 27.71
C ALA A 32 8.59 -2.08 26.42
N ILE A 33 9.63 -2.92 26.50
CA ILE A 33 10.43 -3.34 25.34
C ILE A 33 9.54 -4.03 24.30
N TYR A 34 8.67 -4.94 24.74
CA TYR A 34 7.74 -5.62 23.84
C TYR A 34 6.80 -4.62 23.13
N ALA A 35 6.19 -3.70 23.88
CA ALA A 35 5.30 -2.67 23.34
C ALA A 35 5.99 -1.79 22.29
N PHE A 36 7.22 -1.34 22.55
CA PHE A 36 8.01 -0.57 21.58
C PHE A 36 8.30 -1.36 20.31
N SER A 37 8.70 -2.64 20.45
CA SER A 37 8.98 -3.48 19.29
C SER A 37 7.73 -3.70 18.42
N SER A 38 6.58 -3.94 19.06
CA SER A 38 5.29 -4.12 18.38
C SER A 38 4.85 -2.87 17.64
N SER A 39 5.03 -1.69 18.26
CA SER A 39 4.67 -0.40 17.63
C SER A 39 5.35 -0.17 16.29
N SER A 40 6.64 -0.52 16.17
CA SER A 40 7.37 -0.39 14.90
C SER A 40 6.85 -1.31 13.79
N LEU A 41 6.38 -2.51 14.16
CA LEU A 41 5.79 -3.46 13.20
C LEU A 41 4.44 -2.94 12.71
N THR A 42 3.59 -2.48 13.62
CA THR A 42 2.28 -1.89 13.28
C THR A 42 2.43 -0.65 12.41
N GLN A 43 3.46 0.17 12.64
CA GLN A 43 3.73 1.33 11.78
C GLN A 43 4.00 0.90 10.34
N ASN A 44 4.87 -0.08 10.13
CA ASN A 44 5.17 -0.58 8.78
C ASN A 44 3.95 -1.24 8.12
N GLU A 45 3.12 -1.95 8.89
CA GLU A 45 1.89 -2.55 8.39
C GLU A 45 0.89 -1.50 7.90
N ILE A 46 0.72 -0.39 8.64
CA ILE A 46 -0.15 0.73 8.23
C ILE A 46 0.39 1.38 6.95
N VAL A 47 1.70 1.63 6.87
CA VAL A 47 2.34 2.20 5.67
C VAL A 47 2.15 1.26 4.49
N ALA A 48 2.41 -0.04 4.66
CA ALA A 48 2.25 -1.05 3.61
C ALA A 48 0.80 -1.15 3.13
N ALA A 49 -0.17 -1.11 4.05
CA ALA A 49 -1.59 -1.11 3.72
C ALA A 49 -2.01 0.13 2.91
N ASN A 50 -1.51 1.31 3.28
CA ASN A 50 -1.80 2.54 2.53
C ASN A 50 -1.15 2.54 1.15
N LEU A 51 0.10 2.07 1.03
CA LEU A 51 0.79 1.93 -0.27
C LEU A 51 0.10 0.89 -1.17
N ALA A 52 -0.44 -0.18 -0.58
CA ALA A 52 -1.17 -1.20 -1.30
C ALA A 52 -2.50 -0.64 -1.84
N ARG A 53 -3.25 0.08 -1.00
CA ARG A 53 -4.48 0.79 -1.39
C ARG A 53 -4.24 1.83 -2.48
N GLU A 54 -3.20 2.65 -2.34
CA GLU A 54 -2.79 3.60 -3.39
C GLU A 54 -2.58 2.88 -4.73
N GLY A 55 -1.90 1.72 -4.72
CA GLY A 55 -1.70 0.93 -5.94
C GLY A 55 -3.00 0.54 -6.63
N ILE A 56 -4.02 0.15 -5.87
CA ILE A 56 -5.34 -0.19 -6.40
C ILE A 56 -6.08 1.04 -6.93
N GLU A 57 -6.09 2.15 -6.17
CA GLU A 57 -6.75 3.39 -6.59
C GLU A 57 -6.18 3.93 -7.90
N VAL A 58 -4.88 3.77 -8.13
CA VAL A 58 -4.25 4.17 -9.39
C VAL A 58 -4.71 3.30 -10.57
N VAL A 59 -4.85 1.99 -10.40
CA VAL A 59 -5.40 1.12 -11.46
C VAL A 59 -6.89 1.42 -11.69
N ARG A 60 -7.65 1.71 -10.63
CA ARG A 60 -9.05 2.16 -10.74
C ARG A 60 -9.15 3.48 -11.52
N MET A 61 -8.27 4.43 -11.25
CA MET A 61 -8.17 5.67 -12.01
C MET A 61 -7.87 5.39 -13.49
N MET A 62 -6.98 4.44 -13.81
CA MET A 62 -6.72 4.03 -15.21
C MET A 62 -7.97 3.45 -15.87
N ARG A 63 -8.74 2.60 -15.17
CA ARG A 63 -10.05 2.09 -15.65
C ARG A 63 -11.00 3.24 -15.99
N ASP A 64 -11.20 4.14 -15.03
CA ASP A 64 -12.18 5.21 -15.14
C ASP A 64 -11.78 6.18 -16.26
N SER A 65 -10.48 6.42 -16.42
CA SER A 65 -9.93 7.19 -17.54
C SER A 65 -10.20 6.52 -18.88
N ASN A 66 -10.02 5.19 -19.00
CA ASN A 66 -10.36 4.44 -20.21
C ASN A 66 -11.87 4.54 -20.51
N TRP A 67 -12.74 4.37 -19.50
CA TRP A 67 -14.18 4.50 -19.66
C TRP A 67 -14.60 5.88 -20.17
N LEU A 68 -14.05 6.95 -19.61
CA LEU A 68 -14.29 8.31 -20.08
C LEU A 68 -13.77 8.53 -21.52
N ALA A 69 -12.61 7.95 -21.86
CA ALA A 69 -12.04 8.08 -23.19
C ALA A 69 -12.86 7.40 -24.28
N GLY A 70 -13.65 6.37 -23.93
CA GLY A 70 -14.46 5.64 -24.88
C GLY A 70 -15.96 5.97 -24.91
N ASP A 71 -16.47 6.69 -23.91
CA ASP A 71 -17.83 7.28 -23.92
C ASP A 71 -17.87 8.62 -24.68
N VAL A 72 -17.09 8.75 -25.77
CA VAL A 72 -17.05 9.97 -26.58
C VAL A 72 -18.40 10.15 -27.28
N LYS A 73 -19.33 10.79 -26.57
CA LYS A 73 -20.60 11.31 -27.07
C LYS A 73 -20.38 12.70 -27.68
N GLY A 74 -19.48 12.82 -28.66
CA GLY A 74 -19.24 14.10 -29.32
C GLY A 74 -18.00 14.16 -30.20
N SER A 75 -17.71 15.35 -30.75
CA SER A 75 -16.37 15.62 -31.29
C SER A 75 -15.34 15.27 -30.22
N SER A 76 -14.25 14.64 -30.66
CA SER A 76 -13.10 14.28 -29.84
C SER A 76 -12.77 15.42 -28.84
N TRP A 77 -12.18 15.11 -27.69
CA TRP A 77 -11.58 16.08 -26.75
C TRP A 77 -12.44 16.88 -25.74
N ASP A 78 -13.78 16.78 -25.64
CA ASP A 78 -14.50 17.55 -24.61
C ASP A 78 -14.70 16.81 -23.27
N LEU A 79 -13.62 16.65 -22.51
CA LEU A 79 -13.67 16.21 -21.10
C LEU A 79 -14.20 17.29 -20.13
N THR A 80 -14.59 18.46 -20.66
CA THR A 80 -15.29 19.52 -19.93
C THR A 80 -16.81 19.45 -20.09
N ALA A 81 -17.32 18.58 -20.97
CA ALA A 81 -18.74 18.35 -21.22
C ALA A 81 -19.27 17.07 -20.55
N CYS A 82 -18.89 16.79 -19.30
CA CYS A 82 -19.66 15.87 -18.47
C CYS A 82 -21.04 16.55 -18.18
N SER A 83 -22.05 16.29 -19.02
CA SER A 83 -23.42 16.84 -18.90
C SER A 83 -24.04 16.58 -17.53
N ASP A 84 -23.60 15.48 -16.92
CA ASP A 84 -24.17 14.91 -15.71
C ASP A 84 -23.71 15.65 -14.45
N ILE A 85 -22.67 16.50 -14.57
CA ILE A 85 -22.12 17.33 -13.47
C ILE A 85 -22.00 18.81 -13.85
N SER A 86 -22.87 19.30 -14.73
CA SER A 86 -22.96 20.71 -15.14
C SER A 86 -21.64 21.26 -15.72
N GLY A 87 -20.95 20.46 -16.54
CA GLY A 87 -19.72 20.89 -17.22
C GLY A 87 -18.49 21.04 -16.31
N LYS A 88 -18.49 20.35 -15.16
CA LYS A 88 -17.30 20.24 -14.30
C LYS A 88 -16.43 19.07 -14.75
N LEU A 89 -15.14 19.16 -14.45
CA LEU A 89 -14.17 18.10 -14.71
C LEU A 89 -14.52 16.86 -13.90
N CYS A 90 -14.64 15.71 -14.57
CA CYS A 90 -14.90 14.43 -13.93
C CYS A 90 -13.74 13.98 -12.98
N PHE A 91 -12.51 14.51 -13.15
CA PHE A 91 -11.35 14.29 -12.25
C PHE A 91 -10.48 15.55 -12.03
N PRO A 92 -9.88 15.75 -10.83
CA PRO A 92 -9.05 16.92 -10.50
C PRO A 92 -7.65 16.90 -11.17
N LYS A 93 -7.04 18.09 -11.28
CA LYS A 93 -5.79 18.36 -12.03
C LYS A 93 -4.56 17.48 -11.71
N ALA A 94 -4.54 16.86 -10.53
CA ALA A 94 -3.48 15.92 -10.13
C ALA A 94 -3.45 14.61 -10.95
N TYR A 95 -4.50 14.36 -11.75
CA TYR A 95 -4.67 13.17 -12.58
C TYR A 95 -4.88 13.51 -14.07
N GLN A 96 -4.55 14.74 -14.48
CA GLN A 96 -5.10 15.37 -15.69
C GLN A 96 -4.21 15.46 -16.91
N LYS A 97 -3.01 14.87 -16.92
CA LYS A 97 -2.48 14.55 -18.24
C LYS A 97 -3.19 13.30 -18.70
N VAL A 98 -4.38 13.49 -19.26
CA VAL A 98 -4.93 12.61 -20.28
C VAL A 98 -3.89 12.67 -21.38
N PRO A 99 -2.98 11.70 -21.45
CA PRO A 99 -2.02 11.69 -22.52
C PRO A 99 -2.88 11.57 -23.78
N SER A 100 -2.53 12.32 -24.83
CA SER A 100 -3.24 12.25 -26.11
C SER A 100 -3.40 10.77 -26.48
N HIS A 101 -4.58 10.19 -26.26
CA HIS A 101 -4.86 8.77 -26.47
C HIS A 101 -3.97 7.76 -25.72
N ASN A 102 -3.70 7.91 -24.41
CA ASN A 102 -3.28 6.71 -23.67
C ASN A 102 -4.53 5.90 -23.33
N ASN A 103 -4.92 5.07 -24.28
CA ASN A 103 -5.56 3.81 -23.97
C ASN A 103 -4.59 3.06 -23.03
N TYR A 104 -4.92 2.98 -21.72
CA TYR A 104 -4.08 2.23 -20.78
C TYR A 104 -4.19 0.75 -21.14
N ASP A 105 -3.34 0.27 -22.05
CA ASP A 105 -3.21 -1.14 -22.43
C ASP A 105 -2.54 -1.89 -21.28
N LEU A 106 -3.38 -2.28 -20.32
CA LEU A 106 -2.97 -3.03 -19.15
C LEU A 106 -2.68 -4.47 -19.54
N ASN A 107 -1.40 -4.77 -19.67
CA ASN A 107 -0.92 -6.12 -19.90
C ASN A 107 -0.99 -6.93 -18.60
N SER A 108 -1.43 -8.18 -18.70
CA SER A 108 -1.39 -9.10 -17.56
C SER A 108 0.05 -9.37 -17.14
N GLY A 109 0.29 -9.49 -15.84
CA GLY A 109 1.59 -9.82 -15.27
C GLY A 109 1.96 -8.93 -14.10
N ASN A 110 3.21 -9.08 -13.66
CA ASN A 110 3.79 -8.29 -12.58
C ASN A 110 4.33 -6.99 -13.14
N GLN A 111 3.87 -5.89 -12.57
CA GLN A 111 4.19 -4.54 -13.01
C GLN A 111 4.59 -3.69 -11.81
N ARG A 112 5.39 -2.67 -12.11
CA ARG A 112 5.78 -1.64 -11.18
C ARG A 112 4.94 -0.39 -11.44
N LEU A 113 4.43 0.19 -10.36
CA LEU A 113 3.76 1.49 -10.41
C LEU A 113 4.76 2.64 -10.20
N VAL A 114 4.79 3.58 -11.15
CA VAL A 114 5.73 4.71 -11.17
C VAL A 114 4.95 6.02 -11.27
N PHE A 115 5.27 6.97 -10.40
CA PHE A 115 4.77 8.34 -10.50
C PHE A 115 5.78 9.23 -11.21
N ASN A 116 5.34 9.94 -12.24
CA ASN A 116 6.13 10.94 -12.94
C ASN A 116 5.74 12.35 -12.46
N SER A 117 6.57 12.94 -11.62
CA SER A 117 6.34 14.28 -11.05
C SER A 117 6.42 15.42 -12.06
N SER A 118 7.05 15.22 -13.22
CA SER A 118 7.12 16.27 -14.26
C SER A 118 5.78 16.46 -14.98
N ASN A 119 5.00 15.38 -15.08
CA ASN A 119 3.70 15.38 -15.76
C ASN A 119 2.52 15.14 -14.82
N ASN A 120 2.78 14.86 -13.53
CA ASN A 120 1.79 14.39 -12.56
C ASN A 120 0.97 13.20 -13.09
N THR A 121 1.67 12.21 -13.65
CA THR A 121 1.04 11.00 -14.21
C THR A 121 1.52 9.75 -13.49
N TRP A 122 0.63 8.77 -13.43
CA TRP A 122 0.95 7.42 -12.97
C TRP A 122 1.06 6.49 -14.17
N ASP A 123 2.13 5.69 -14.19
CA ASP A 123 2.39 4.73 -15.24
C ASP A 123 2.66 3.34 -14.63
N LEU A 124 2.15 2.31 -15.30
CA LEU A 124 2.52 0.93 -15.04
C LEU A 124 3.62 0.51 -16.03
N ASN A 125 4.71 0.00 -15.51
CA ASN A 125 5.87 -0.43 -16.29
C ASN A 125 6.20 -1.88 -15.97
N ASN A 126 6.65 -2.64 -16.96
CA ASN A 126 7.18 -4.00 -16.81
C ASN A 126 8.62 -4.01 -16.22
N GLY A 127 8.99 -2.97 -15.47
CA GLY A 127 10.29 -2.83 -14.86
C GLY A 127 10.42 -3.77 -13.67
N ASN A 128 11.57 -4.45 -13.58
CA ASN A 128 11.75 -5.50 -12.59
C ASN A 128 12.02 -4.98 -11.18
N ASN A 129 12.26 -3.68 -10.96
CA ASN A 129 12.60 -3.14 -9.64
C ASN A 129 11.37 -2.65 -8.88
N TYR A 130 10.91 -3.42 -7.89
CA TYR A 130 9.75 -3.12 -7.07
C TYR A 130 10.04 -2.26 -5.85
N TYR A 131 11.31 -1.89 -5.58
CA TYR A 131 11.66 -1.08 -4.42
C TYR A 131 11.02 0.31 -4.44
N LEU A 132 10.62 0.73 -3.24
CA LEU A 132 10.05 2.03 -2.90
C LEU A 132 10.94 2.72 -1.88
N TYR A 133 11.46 3.88 -2.28
CA TYR A 133 12.37 4.69 -1.50
C TYR A 133 11.62 5.88 -0.93
N LEU A 134 11.84 6.14 0.36
CA LEU A 134 11.33 7.33 1.04
C LEU A 134 12.03 8.57 0.47
N GLN A 135 11.24 9.53 0.01
CA GLN A 135 11.72 10.80 -0.53
C GLN A 135 11.76 11.87 0.57
N SER A 136 12.42 12.99 0.28
CA SER A 136 12.55 14.12 1.21
C SER A 136 11.22 14.77 1.59
N ASP A 137 10.18 14.61 0.76
CA ASP A 137 8.82 15.10 1.00
C ASP A 137 7.95 14.12 1.81
N GLY A 138 8.52 12.99 2.24
CA GLY A 138 7.81 11.95 3.00
C GLY A 138 7.02 10.97 2.14
N THR A 139 7.05 11.10 0.81
CA THR A 139 6.39 10.16 -0.11
C THR A 139 7.28 8.95 -0.41
N TYR A 140 6.66 7.85 -0.87
CA TYR A 140 7.40 6.69 -1.37
C TYR A 140 7.38 6.69 -2.89
N SER A 141 8.56 6.59 -3.51
CA SER A 141 8.68 6.57 -4.96
C SER A 141 9.62 5.47 -5.43
N GLY A 142 9.53 5.14 -6.71
CA GLY A 142 10.47 4.22 -7.34
C GLY A 142 11.86 4.80 -7.62
N SER A 143 12.06 6.11 -7.42
CA SER A 143 13.35 6.74 -7.63
C SER A 143 14.30 6.38 -6.50
N ALA A 144 15.46 5.81 -6.83
CA ALA A 144 16.45 5.37 -5.84
C ALA A 144 16.90 6.56 -4.98
N ASN A 145 16.66 6.45 -3.67
CA ASN A 145 17.04 7.47 -2.70
C ASN A 145 17.44 6.77 -1.37
N GLY A 146 18.66 6.26 -1.32
CA GLY A 146 19.17 5.52 -0.17
C GLY A 146 18.63 4.09 -0.05
N THR A 147 18.39 3.64 1.17
CA THR A 147 17.94 2.27 1.47
C THR A 147 16.42 2.14 1.31
N SER A 148 15.98 1.14 0.57
CA SER A 148 14.56 0.83 0.41
C SER A 148 14.06 -0.08 1.53
N THR A 149 13.07 0.38 2.29
CA THR A 149 12.40 -0.46 3.31
C THR A 149 11.21 -1.23 2.74
N PHE A 150 10.54 -0.67 1.72
CA PHE A 150 9.33 -1.24 1.13
C PHE A 150 9.55 -1.65 -0.33
N ALA A 151 8.77 -2.60 -0.81
CA ALA A 151 8.60 -2.89 -2.22
C ALA A 151 7.12 -3.02 -2.55
N ARG A 152 6.72 -2.55 -3.73
CA ARG A 152 5.37 -2.67 -4.25
C ARG A 152 5.37 -3.29 -5.64
N MET A 153 4.55 -4.32 -5.80
CA MET A 153 4.28 -4.99 -7.07
C MET A 153 2.78 -4.96 -7.32
N ILE A 154 2.39 -4.57 -8.53
CA ILE A 154 1.01 -4.65 -9.01
C ILE A 154 0.94 -5.84 -9.95
N ASN A 155 0.15 -6.85 -9.60
CA ASN A 155 -0.14 -7.95 -10.51
C ASN A 155 -1.52 -7.75 -11.11
N LEU A 156 -1.56 -7.83 -12.44
CA LEU A 156 -2.78 -7.76 -13.22
C LEU A 156 -3.06 -9.12 -13.84
N SER A 157 -4.27 -9.61 -13.71
CA SER A 157 -4.74 -10.79 -14.43
C SER A 157 -6.19 -10.60 -14.84
N PHE A 158 -6.60 -11.26 -15.93
CA PHE A 158 -7.98 -11.21 -16.40
C PHE A 158 -8.68 -12.52 -16.07
N ASN A 159 -9.95 -12.43 -15.69
CA ASN A 159 -10.75 -13.63 -15.47
C ASN A 159 -10.99 -14.35 -16.80
N SER A 160 -10.59 -15.62 -16.87
CA SER A 160 -10.75 -16.48 -18.05
C SER A 160 -12.05 -17.30 -18.03
N ALA A 161 -12.90 -17.16 -17.00
CA ALA A 161 -14.14 -17.89 -16.87
C ALA A 161 -15.33 -17.12 -17.46
N SER A 162 -16.21 -17.82 -18.18
CA SER A 162 -17.51 -17.29 -18.60
C SER A 162 -18.33 -16.84 -17.36
N PRO A 163 -18.99 -15.67 -17.38
CA PRO A 163 -19.24 -14.82 -18.54
C PRO A 163 -18.11 -13.80 -18.84
N TYR A 164 -17.09 -13.65 -18.00
CA TYR A 164 -16.14 -12.53 -17.99
C TYR A 164 -15.04 -12.55 -19.07
N THR A 165 -15.24 -13.26 -20.17
CA THR A 165 -14.18 -13.50 -21.18
C THR A 165 -14.21 -12.51 -22.34
N ASN A 166 -15.28 -11.72 -22.53
CA ASN A 166 -15.37 -10.81 -23.66
C ASN A 166 -14.70 -9.47 -23.33
N GLN A 167 -13.55 -9.21 -23.98
CA GLN A 167 -12.68 -8.05 -23.78
C GLN A 167 -13.36 -6.67 -23.87
N ASN A 168 -14.51 -6.59 -24.54
CA ASN A 168 -15.17 -5.31 -24.84
C ASN A 168 -16.55 -5.15 -24.20
N SER A 169 -17.05 -6.14 -23.45
CA SER A 169 -18.41 -6.09 -22.90
C SER A 169 -18.55 -6.48 -21.44
N ASN A 170 -17.72 -7.41 -20.95
CA ASN A 170 -17.85 -7.89 -19.58
C ASN A 170 -16.57 -8.48 -18.99
N GLN A 171 -15.40 -8.11 -19.52
CA GLN A 171 -14.14 -8.58 -19.00
C GLN A 171 -13.95 -8.16 -17.54
N GLU A 172 -13.43 -9.06 -16.71
CA GLU A 172 -13.06 -8.76 -15.33
C GLU A 172 -11.52 -8.69 -15.22
N LEU A 173 -11.03 -7.56 -14.74
CA LEU A 173 -9.63 -7.35 -14.36
C LEU A 173 -9.49 -7.60 -12.86
N ILE A 174 -8.62 -8.54 -12.50
CA ILE A 174 -8.23 -8.85 -11.13
C ILE A 174 -6.88 -8.18 -10.85
N ILE A 175 -6.85 -7.34 -9.83
CA ILE A 175 -5.70 -6.55 -9.44
C ILE A 175 -5.23 -7.03 -8.07
N LYS A 176 -3.95 -7.38 -7.95
CA LYS A 176 -3.32 -7.65 -6.65
C LYS A 176 -2.20 -6.64 -6.43
N SER A 177 -2.42 -5.71 -5.51
CA SER A 177 -1.40 -4.78 -5.04
C SER A 177 -0.70 -5.38 -3.84
N VAL A 178 0.56 -5.80 -4.03
CA VAL A 178 1.35 -6.50 -3.02
C VAL A 178 2.46 -5.59 -2.54
N VAL A 179 2.48 -5.32 -1.24
CA VAL A 179 3.53 -4.54 -0.57
C VAL A 179 4.22 -5.38 0.47
N ALA A 180 5.54 -5.52 0.33
CA ALA A 180 6.39 -6.20 1.31
C ALA A 180 7.39 -5.22 1.91
N TRP A 181 7.82 -5.46 3.14
CA TRP A 181 8.83 -4.62 3.79
C TRP A 181 9.92 -5.43 4.48
N GLN A 182 11.08 -4.81 4.60
CA GLN A 182 12.23 -5.37 5.30
C GLN A 182 12.22 -4.93 6.76
N GLY A 183 12.53 -5.86 7.66
CA GLY A 183 12.49 -5.62 9.10
C GLY A 183 12.84 -6.86 9.92
N LYS A 184 12.78 -6.72 11.25
CA LYS A 184 13.02 -7.83 12.17
C LYS A 184 11.94 -8.91 11.97
N ASN A 185 12.35 -10.17 11.88
CA ASN A 185 11.49 -11.33 11.59
C ASN A 185 10.81 -11.31 10.20
N CYS A 186 11.26 -10.44 9.28
CA CYS A 186 10.83 -10.43 7.89
C CYS A 186 11.78 -11.27 7.03
N THR A 187 11.25 -11.90 5.99
CA THR A 187 12.06 -12.62 5.01
C THR A 187 12.74 -11.59 4.11
N ALA A 188 14.05 -11.69 3.90
CA ALA A 188 14.76 -10.80 2.99
C ALA A 188 14.30 -11.04 1.54
N PHE A 189 14.16 -9.97 0.77
CA PHE A 189 13.85 -10.01 -0.65
C PHE A 189 14.67 -8.98 -1.43
N ASN A 190 15.00 -9.30 -2.67
CA ASN A 190 15.71 -8.41 -3.59
C ASN A 190 14.72 -7.51 -4.37
N SER A 191 15.25 -6.56 -5.14
CA SER A 191 14.44 -5.58 -5.89
C SER A 191 13.49 -6.21 -6.91
N ASN A 192 13.81 -7.40 -7.42
CA ASN A 192 13.11 -8.04 -8.53
C ASN A 192 12.37 -9.31 -8.13
N GLN A 193 12.18 -9.50 -6.82
CA GLN A 193 11.52 -10.65 -6.28
C GLN A 193 10.02 -10.62 -6.63
N ASP A 194 9.47 -11.77 -7.02
CA ASP A 194 8.02 -11.95 -7.09
C ASP A 194 7.42 -11.88 -5.68
N LEU A 195 6.74 -10.77 -5.40
CA LEU A 195 6.19 -10.50 -4.08
C LEU A 195 4.93 -11.33 -3.80
N ILE A 196 4.21 -11.80 -4.82
CA ILE A 196 3.01 -12.66 -4.61
C ILE A 196 3.43 -13.93 -3.90
N ASN A 197 4.46 -14.58 -4.41
CA ASN A 197 4.96 -15.87 -3.93
C ASN A 197 5.95 -15.75 -2.76
N LEU A 198 6.28 -14.53 -2.32
CA LEU A 198 7.15 -14.30 -1.17
C LEU A 198 6.47 -14.80 0.12
N VAL A 199 7.08 -15.79 0.77
CA VAL A 199 6.62 -16.30 2.07
C VAL A 199 7.22 -15.45 3.18
N THR A 200 6.42 -14.55 3.76
CA THR A 200 6.85 -13.68 4.85
C THR A 200 5.65 -13.15 5.64
N PRO A 201 5.77 -12.92 6.96
CA PRO A 201 4.75 -12.19 7.72
C PRO A 201 4.73 -10.68 7.40
N CYS A 202 5.76 -10.16 6.72
CA CYS A 202 5.91 -8.74 6.42
C CYS A 202 5.42 -8.39 5.01
N LYS A 203 4.18 -8.80 4.70
CA LYS A 203 3.55 -8.61 3.39
C LYS A 203 2.06 -8.31 3.57
N ILE A 204 1.59 -7.29 2.87
CA ILE A 204 0.18 -7.00 2.69
C ILE A 204 -0.18 -7.17 1.22
N THR A 205 -1.29 -7.86 0.96
CA THR A 205 -1.88 -7.99 -0.37
C THR A 205 -3.28 -7.42 -0.31
N VAL A 206 -3.56 -6.43 -1.16
CA VAL A 206 -4.92 -5.94 -1.42
C VAL A 206 -5.32 -6.42 -2.80
N GLU A 207 -6.49 -7.04 -2.88
CA GLU A 207 -7.06 -7.57 -4.12
C GLU A 207 -8.36 -6.86 -4.44
N GLU A 208 -8.51 -6.45 -5.69
CA GLU A 208 -9.74 -5.85 -6.20
C GLU A 208 -10.11 -6.45 -7.55
N HIS A 209 -11.42 -6.59 -7.76
CA HIS A 209 -12.02 -7.12 -8.97
C HIS A 209 -12.77 -5.99 -9.68
N LEU A 210 -12.30 -5.60 -10.85
CA LEU A 210 -12.93 -4.59 -11.70
C LEU A 210 -13.67 -5.28 -12.84
N THR A 211 -14.99 -5.31 -12.76
CA THR A 211 -15.83 -5.83 -13.84
C THR A 211 -16.03 -4.81 -14.96
N ASN A 212 -16.38 -5.30 -16.15
CA ASN A 212 -16.62 -4.48 -17.34
C ASN A 212 -15.40 -3.61 -17.70
N TRP A 213 -14.20 -4.19 -17.56
CA TRP A 213 -12.98 -3.61 -18.12
C TRP A 213 -13.15 -3.45 -19.64
N LYS A 214 -12.77 -2.30 -20.17
CA LYS A 214 -12.81 -1.98 -21.59
C LYS A 214 -11.49 -1.36 -22.00
N ASP A 215 -10.92 -1.92 -23.06
CA ASP A 215 -9.71 -1.44 -23.73
C ASP A 215 -10.15 -0.76 -25.03
N TYR A 216 -10.09 0.57 -25.10
CA TYR A 216 -10.56 1.33 -26.26
C TYR A 216 -9.41 1.48 -27.27
N LYS A 217 -9.18 0.40 -28.03
CA LYS A 217 -8.21 0.37 -29.14
C LYS A 217 -8.66 1.21 -30.33
#